data_AF-A0A9E1ILD8-F1
#
_entry.id   AF-A0A9E1ILD8-F1
#
_cell.length_a   1.000
_cell.length_b   1.000
_cell.length_c   1.000
_cell.angle_alpha   90.00
_cell.angle_beta   90.00
_cell.angle_gamma   90.00
#
_symmetry.space_group_name_H-M   'P 1'
#
loop_
_entity.id
_entity.type
_entity.pdbx_description
1 polymer ?
#
loop_
_entity_poly.entity_id
_entity_poly.type
_entity_poly.pdbx_seq_one_letter_code
_entity_poly.pdbx_strand_id
1 'polypeptide(L)'
;MAKKRGRGKLRVVSRHGRFPFQTGIVTAGLMRRGLNMEQAFDVSRQLRQRLFQREEITTAELGQELGDLLDELGVVVPQSPRVAEPELLQVRTAHRVQAFPRHVLLRDLAATGLDIAAGIALSNEVEFNLRRLGHLIVPQTLVDAEILRLVSQRCDQRYARRYRLIHWLRVVDTPVVILIGGATGTGKTTLAMELAFRLGIRVALSTDMIRETMRTILSAELVPGLHDHSFRGMLQGGQLLSDARERVLAGFRQQASQVAVGISGAINRARRENTHLIIEGTHLVPPFDRYLIGNSGFRAAGFVLTIQEQNLHRIRFPARAVRERRRDPSVYLESFQAVRWIHDYL
;
A
#
# COMPACT_ATOMS: atom_id res chain seq x y z
N MET A 1 3.40 61.14 12.63
CA MET A 1 2.29 60.23 12.99
C MET A 1 2.81 58.80 13.12
N ALA A 2 2.33 58.10 14.12
CA ALA A 2 3.00 57.00 14.82
C ALA A 2 3.24 55.70 14.00
N LYS A 3 4.43 55.12 14.18
CA LYS A 3 4.76 53.72 13.82
C LYS A 3 3.77 52.77 14.49
N LYS A 4 2.99 52.02 13.72
CA LYS A 4 2.22 50.85 14.18
C LYS A 4 3.20 49.82 14.74
N ARG A 5 3.33 49.73 16.08
CA ARG A 5 4.05 48.65 16.77
C ARG A 5 3.34 47.32 16.46
N GLY A 6 4.12 46.32 16.05
CA GLY A 6 3.64 45.02 15.57
C GLY A 6 2.90 44.21 16.65
N ARG A 7 1.94 43.39 16.21
CA ARG A 7 1.36 42.31 17.00
C ARG A 7 2.49 41.36 17.43
N GLY A 8 2.87 41.36 18.71
CA GLY A 8 3.78 40.36 19.28
C GLY A 8 3.21 38.96 19.03
N LYS A 9 3.91 38.14 18.24
CA LYS A 9 3.55 36.74 18.00
C LYS A 9 4.27 35.89 19.04
N LEU A 10 3.71 35.81 20.25
CA LEU A 10 4.20 34.91 21.31
C LEU A 10 4.46 33.50 20.74
N ARG A 11 5.64 32.95 20.99
CA ARG A 11 6.02 31.60 20.58
C ARG A 11 6.17 30.69 21.79
N VAL A 12 5.61 29.49 21.70
CA VAL A 12 5.76 28.42 22.69
C VAL A 12 6.92 27.52 22.29
N VAL A 13 7.92 27.43 23.18
CA VAL A 13 9.12 26.60 23.01
C VAL A 13 8.90 25.26 23.70
N SER A 14 9.12 24.17 22.96
CA SER A 14 9.02 22.79 23.47
C SER A 14 10.19 21.94 22.98
N ARG A 15 10.33 20.72 23.50
CA ARG A 15 11.28 19.71 23.00
C ARG A 15 11.10 19.35 21.51
N HIS A 16 9.96 19.70 20.91
CA HIS A 16 9.61 19.42 19.52
C HIS A 16 9.71 20.65 18.60
N GLY A 17 10.18 21.80 19.11
CA GLY A 17 10.36 23.02 18.32
C GLY A 17 9.61 24.24 18.87
N ARG A 18 9.57 25.31 18.07
CA ARG A 18 8.99 26.63 18.41
C ARG A 18 7.71 26.91 17.63
N PHE A 19 6.58 26.91 18.33
CA PHE A 19 5.25 27.03 17.74
C PHE A 19 4.60 28.38 18.07
N PRO A 20 3.74 28.94 17.22
CA PRO A 20 2.96 30.13 17.59
C PRO A 20 1.97 29.79 18.70
N PHE A 21 1.83 30.68 19.69
CA PHE A 21 0.78 30.53 20.71
C PHE A 21 -0.60 30.65 20.07
N GLN A 22 -1.43 29.64 20.27
CA GLN A 22 -2.80 29.60 19.75
C GLN A 22 -3.79 29.46 20.90
N THR A 23 -4.56 30.53 21.13
CA THR A 23 -5.65 30.57 22.13
C THR A 23 -6.59 29.37 22.01
N GLY A 24 -6.96 28.99 20.79
CA GLY A 24 -7.88 27.87 20.55
C GLY A 24 -7.36 26.51 21.03
N ILE A 25 -6.03 26.29 21.04
CA ILE A 25 -5.43 25.06 21.57
C ILE A 25 -5.62 25.00 23.10
N VAL A 26 -5.45 26.13 23.79
CA VAL A 26 -5.66 26.23 25.24
C VAL A 26 -7.13 26.02 25.56
N THR A 27 -8.04 26.67 24.83
CA THR A 27 -9.50 26.53 25.01
C THR A 27 -9.94 25.08 24.84
N ALA A 28 -9.52 24.42 23.76
CA ALA A 28 -9.81 23.01 23.53
C ALA A 28 -9.17 22.08 24.60
N GLY A 29 -8.01 22.47 25.14
CA GLY A 29 -7.37 21.76 26.26
C GLY A 29 -8.18 21.84 27.56
N LEU A 30 -8.71 23.02 27.89
CA LEU A 30 -9.54 23.24 29.07
C LEU A 30 -10.90 22.55 28.95
N MET A 31 -11.54 22.62 27.79
CA MET A 31 -12.80 21.91 27.53
C MET A 31 -12.64 20.38 27.68
N ARG A 32 -11.52 19.81 27.20
CA ARG A 32 -11.21 18.38 27.40
C ARG A 32 -11.01 18.00 28.87
N ARG A 33 -10.66 18.95 29.73
CA ARG A 33 -10.52 18.76 31.18
C ARG A 33 -11.83 19.02 31.93
N GLY A 34 -12.94 19.25 31.23
CA GLY A 34 -14.27 19.35 31.82
C GLY A 34 -14.77 20.77 32.07
N LEU A 35 -14.06 21.81 31.62
CA LEU A 35 -14.58 23.18 31.66
C LEU A 35 -15.66 23.35 30.58
N ASN A 36 -16.70 24.12 30.90
CA ASN A 36 -17.66 24.52 29.88
C ASN A 36 -17.02 25.52 28.89
N MET A 37 -17.66 25.71 27.73
CA MET A 37 -17.10 26.50 26.63
C MET A 37 -16.86 27.96 27.03
N GLU A 38 -17.77 28.56 27.81
CA GLU A 38 -17.70 29.95 28.26
C GLU A 38 -16.49 30.18 29.17
N GLN A 39 -16.35 29.36 30.22
CA GLN A 39 -15.21 29.39 31.14
C GLN A 39 -13.88 29.13 30.41
N ALA A 40 -13.84 28.13 29.52
CA ALA A 40 -12.64 27.80 28.77
C ALA A 40 -12.19 28.95 27.85
N PHE A 41 -13.15 29.66 27.25
CA PHE A 41 -12.86 30.80 26.37
C PHE A 41 -12.33 31.99 27.17
N ASP A 42 -12.95 32.30 28.30
CA ASP A 42 -12.55 33.42 29.16
C ASP A 42 -11.16 33.23 29.76
N VAL A 43 -10.87 32.04 30.31
CA VAL A 43 -9.52 31.70 30.81
C VAL A 43 -8.48 31.83 29.70
N SER A 44 -8.77 31.31 28.50
CA SER A 44 -7.82 31.36 27.38
C SER A 44 -7.57 32.79 26.89
N ARG A 45 -8.61 33.63 26.89
CA ARG A 45 -8.51 35.04 26.50
C ARG A 45 -7.67 35.83 27.51
N GLN A 46 -7.91 35.63 28.80
CA GLN A 46 -7.14 36.28 29.86
C GLN A 46 -5.69 35.83 29.88
N LEU A 47 -5.42 34.53 29.66
CA LEU A 47 -4.06 34.01 29.52
C LEU A 47 -3.32 34.70 28.37
N ARG A 48 -4.00 34.87 27.21
CA ARG A 48 -3.41 35.59 26.08
C ARG A 48 -3.08 37.05 26.41
N GLN A 49 -3.91 37.71 27.21
CA GLN A 49 -3.69 39.09 27.62
C GLN A 49 -2.52 39.20 28.60
N ARG A 50 -2.41 38.28 29.56
CA ARG A 50 -1.29 38.17 30.50
C ARG A 50 0.05 37.96 29.79
N LEU A 51 0.04 37.17 28.72
CA LEU A 51 1.23 36.85 27.93
C LEU A 51 1.52 37.83 26.79
N PHE A 52 0.76 38.93 26.66
CA PHE A 52 0.85 39.84 25.51
C PHE A 52 2.22 40.51 25.35
N GLN A 53 2.95 40.73 26.45
CA GLN A 53 4.26 41.36 26.44
C GLN A 53 5.42 40.37 26.25
N ARG A 54 5.15 39.06 26.22
CA ARG A 54 6.18 38.03 26.05
C ARG A 54 6.37 37.67 24.58
N GLU A 55 7.63 37.50 24.16
CA GLU A 55 7.97 37.04 22.82
C GLU A 55 8.08 35.51 22.76
N GLU A 56 8.65 34.88 23.78
CA GLU A 56 8.75 33.42 23.91
C GLU A 56 8.34 32.95 25.33
N ILE A 57 7.79 31.75 25.41
CA ILE A 57 7.47 31.06 26.67
C ILE A 57 7.69 29.55 26.49
N THR A 58 8.22 28.86 27.50
CA THR A 58 8.34 27.40 27.46
C THR A 58 6.99 26.73 27.76
N THR A 59 6.85 25.45 27.39
CA THR A 59 5.65 24.67 27.76
C THR A 59 5.46 24.53 29.27
N ALA A 60 6.53 24.55 30.06
CA ALA A 60 6.45 24.45 31.52
C ALA A 60 5.94 25.75 32.14
N GLU A 61 6.53 26.88 31.76
CA GLU A 61 6.11 28.23 32.21
C GLU A 61 4.68 28.54 31.77
N LEU A 62 4.30 28.15 30.54
CA LEU A 62 2.92 28.31 30.07
C LEU A 62 1.93 27.51 30.92
N GLY A 63 2.34 26.34 31.41
CA GLY A 63 1.55 25.52 32.31
C GLY A 63 1.39 26.15 33.70
N GLN A 64 2.45 26.78 34.22
CA GLN A 64 2.42 27.52 35.48
C GLN A 64 1.51 28.75 35.38
N GLU A 65 1.69 29.60 34.36
CA GLU A 65 0.87 30.80 34.14
C GLU A 65 -0.63 30.47 33.97
N LEU A 66 -0.94 29.33 33.32
CA LEU A 66 -2.32 28.85 33.23
C LEU A 66 -2.84 28.34 34.58
N GLY A 67 -2.00 27.69 35.39
CA GLY A 67 -2.35 27.26 36.74
C GLY A 67 -2.67 28.44 37.65
N ASP A 68 -1.75 29.40 37.73
CA ASP A 68 -1.91 30.62 38.52
C ASP A 68 -3.19 31.39 38.13
N LEU A 69 -3.47 31.49 36.83
CA LEU A 69 -4.68 32.15 36.33
C LEU A 69 -5.96 31.39 36.70
N LEU A 70 -5.94 30.06 36.68
CA LEU A 70 -7.09 29.25 37.09
C LEU A 70 -7.38 29.41 38.59
N ASP A 71 -6.33 29.47 39.41
CA ASP A 71 -6.42 29.70 40.85
C ASP A 71 -6.93 31.12 41.15
N GLU A 72 -6.42 32.14 40.46
CA GLU A 72 -6.89 33.54 40.56
C GLU A 72 -8.37 33.71 40.20
N LEU A 73 -8.84 32.96 39.19
CA LEU A 73 -10.24 33.01 38.76
C LEU A 73 -11.16 32.09 39.57
N GLY A 74 -10.63 31.34 40.54
CA GLY A 74 -11.38 30.35 41.32
C GLY A 74 -11.98 29.24 40.44
N VAL A 75 -11.42 28.99 39.26
CA VAL A 75 -11.93 28.00 38.31
C VAL A 75 -11.36 26.64 38.66
N VAL A 76 -12.17 25.83 39.35
CA VAL A 76 -11.83 24.45 39.63
C VAL A 76 -11.93 23.64 38.33
N VAL A 77 -10.77 23.32 37.75
CA VAL A 77 -10.70 22.35 36.66
C VAL A 77 -10.95 20.96 37.26
N PRO A 78 -12.01 20.24 36.83
CA PRO A 78 -12.20 18.87 37.26
C PRO A 78 -10.90 18.09 36.99
N GLN A 79 -10.29 17.55 38.04
CA GLN A 79 -9.24 16.57 37.82
C GLN A 79 -9.94 15.40 37.14
N SER A 80 -9.77 15.27 35.82
CA SER A 80 -9.99 13.97 35.19
C SER A 80 -9.17 13.00 36.04
N PRO A 81 -9.77 11.91 36.58
CA PRO A 81 -8.99 10.93 37.27
C PRO A 81 -7.82 10.61 36.34
N ARG A 82 -6.58 10.82 36.83
CA ARG A 82 -5.42 10.19 36.22
C ARG A 82 -5.66 8.71 36.41
N VAL A 83 -6.48 8.11 35.55
CA VAL A 83 -6.32 6.71 35.21
C VAL A 83 -4.86 6.66 34.81
N ALA A 84 -4.02 6.07 35.67
CA ALA A 84 -2.64 5.79 35.31
C ALA A 84 -2.70 5.25 33.89
N GLU A 85 -2.06 5.93 32.92
CA GLU A 85 -2.03 5.41 31.56
C GLU A 85 -1.60 3.96 31.70
N PRO A 86 -2.48 2.98 31.39
CA PRO A 86 -2.20 1.61 31.74
C PRO A 86 -0.88 1.28 31.08
N GLU A 87 0.12 0.86 31.87
CA GLU A 87 1.49 0.68 31.38
C GLU A 87 1.42 -0.07 30.05
N LEU A 88 1.67 0.66 28.97
CA LEU A 88 1.37 0.18 27.64
C LEU A 88 2.40 -0.89 27.33
N LEU A 89 1.95 -2.08 26.94
CA LEU A 89 2.87 -3.13 26.48
C LEU A 89 3.74 -2.55 25.37
N GLN A 90 5.06 -2.63 25.54
CA GLN A 90 6.05 -2.20 24.58
C GLN A 90 6.71 -3.40 23.92
N VAL A 91 7.07 -3.23 22.67
CA VAL A 91 7.75 -4.22 21.84
C VAL A 91 9.12 -3.68 21.46
N ARG A 92 10.16 -4.44 21.80
CA ARG A 92 11.54 -4.19 21.41
C ARG A 92 11.83 -4.86 20.06
N THR A 93 12.09 -4.03 19.06
CA THR A 93 12.60 -4.45 17.75
C THR A 93 14.12 -4.30 17.69
N ALA A 94 14.74 -4.63 16.56
CA ALA A 94 16.18 -4.46 16.36
C ALA A 94 16.65 -2.99 16.47
N HIS A 95 15.75 -2.02 16.25
CA HIS A 95 16.13 -0.60 16.11
C HIS A 95 15.48 0.32 17.14
N ARG A 96 14.40 -0.10 17.80
CA ARG A 96 13.65 0.75 18.74
C ARG A 96 12.78 -0.05 19.69
N VAL A 97 12.34 0.63 20.75
CA VAL A 97 11.23 0.20 21.59
C VAL A 97 10.01 1.03 21.23
N GLN A 98 8.88 0.38 21.00
CA GLN A 98 7.63 1.04 20.59
C GLN A 98 6.44 0.42 21.32
N ALA A 99 5.31 1.13 21.41
CA ALA A 99 4.07 0.53 21.91
C ALA A 99 3.64 -0.67 21.03
N PHE A 100 2.93 -1.63 21.61
CA PHE A 100 2.39 -2.79 20.92
C PHE A 100 1.65 -2.36 19.64
N PRO A 101 2.12 -2.79 18.44
CA PRO A 101 1.67 -2.23 17.17
C PRO A 101 0.33 -2.84 16.72
N ARG A 102 -0.70 -2.67 17.53
CA ARG A 102 -2.05 -3.24 17.34
C ARG A 102 -2.62 -3.00 15.94
N HIS A 103 -2.49 -1.77 15.42
CA HIS A 103 -2.98 -1.42 14.08
C HIS A 103 -2.26 -2.20 12.96
N VAL A 104 -0.97 -2.48 13.14
CA VAL A 104 -0.17 -3.28 12.19
C VAL A 104 -0.65 -4.72 12.20
N LEU A 105 -0.84 -5.29 13.40
CA LEU A 105 -1.34 -6.65 13.59
C LEU A 105 -2.75 -6.83 13.01
N LEU A 106 -3.68 -5.92 13.29
CA LEU A 106 -5.04 -5.99 12.75
C LEU A 106 -5.05 -5.95 11.21
N ARG A 107 -4.19 -5.11 10.62
CA ARG A 107 -4.01 -5.07 9.17
C ARG A 107 -3.48 -6.39 8.63
N ASP A 108 -2.53 -7.03 9.32
CA ASP A 108 -2.00 -8.34 8.94
C ASP A 108 -3.03 -9.45 9.02
N LEU A 109 -3.81 -9.48 10.11
CA LEU A 109 -4.87 -10.45 10.30
C LEU A 109 -5.96 -10.26 9.23
N ALA A 110 -6.40 -9.04 8.97
CA ALA A 110 -7.36 -8.74 7.91
C ALA A 110 -6.85 -9.19 6.53
N ALA A 111 -5.57 -8.98 6.22
CA ALA A 111 -4.95 -9.42 4.97
C ALA A 111 -4.94 -10.96 4.80
N THR A 112 -4.98 -11.73 5.91
CA THR A 112 -5.16 -13.19 5.83
C THR A 112 -6.57 -13.60 5.37
N GLY A 113 -7.52 -12.67 5.37
CA GLY A 113 -8.94 -12.91 5.14
C GLY A 113 -9.71 -13.28 6.42
N LEU A 114 -9.13 -13.08 7.61
CA LEU A 114 -9.87 -13.17 8.86
C LEU A 114 -10.90 -12.05 8.93
N ASP A 115 -12.05 -12.34 9.53
CA ASP A 115 -13.04 -11.32 9.80
C ASP A 115 -12.52 -10.31 10.85
N ILE A 116 -13.09 -9.10 10.81
CA ILE A 116 -12.63 -7.98 11.64
C ILE A 116 -12.80 -8.30 13.13
N ALA A 117 -13.89 -8.96 13.52
CA ALA A 117 -14.18 -9.25 14.91
C ALA A 117 -13.19 -10.28 15.49
N ALA A 118 -12.92 -11.36 14.75
CA ALA A 118 -11.91 -12.35 15.10
C ALA A 118 -10.50 -11.73 15.11
N GLY A 119 -10.19 -10.83 14.17
CA GLY A 119 -8.93 -10.09 14.17
C GLY A 119 -8.73 -9.25 15.43
N ILE A 120 -9.78 -8.53 15.86
CA ILE A 120 -9.77 -7.75 17.11
C ILE A 120 -9.63 -8.65 18.33
N ALA A 121 -10.41 -9.74 18.40
CA ALA A 121 -10.35 -10.70 19.50
C ALA A 121 -8.94 -11.31 19.65
N LEU A 122 -8.34 -11.75 18.54
CA LEU A 122 -7.00 -12.32 18.52
C LEU A 122 -5.95 -11.27 18.92
N SER A 123 -6.05 -10.04 18.41
CA SER A 123 -5.12 -8.97 18.79
C SER A 123 -5.21 -8.61 20.28
N ASN A 124 -6.42 -8.61 20.86
CA ASN A 124 -6.62 -8.39 22.30
C ASN A 124 -5.97 -9.49 23.12
N GLU A 125 -6.14 -10.74 22.69
CA GLU A 125 -5.63 -11.91 23.39
C GLU A 125 -4.11 -12.01 23.32
N VAL A 126 -3.50 -11.69 22.18
CA VAL A 126 -2.03 -11.58 22.05
C VAL A 126 -1.51 -10.59 23.09
N GLU A 127 -2.09 -9.38 23.14
CA GLU A 127 -1.64 -8.35 24.09
C GLU A 127 -1.85 -8.79 25.54
N PHE A 128 -3.00 -9.39 25.85
CA PHE A 128 -3.31 -9.90 27.17
C PHE A 128 -2.32 -11.00 27.62
N ASN A 129 -2.06 -11.98 26.77
CA ASN A 129 -1.15 -13.08 27.09
C ASN A 129 0.29 -12.59 27.28
N LEU A 130 0.75 -11.63 26.46
CA LEU A 130 2.07 -11.02 26.61
C LEU A 130 2.18 -10.21 27.92
N ARG A 131 1.17 -9.43 28.28
CA ARG A 131 1.13 -8.68 29.54
C ARG A 131 1.18 -9.60 30.76
N ARG A 132 0.53 -10.77 30.69
CA ARG A 132 0.54 -11.77 31.78
C ARG A 132 1.90 -12.37 32.07
N LEU A 133 2.88 -12.22 31.19
CA LEU A 133 4.26 -12.62 31.45
C LEU A 133 4.97 -11.68 32.44
N GLY A 134 4.34 -10.58 32.85
CA GLY A 134 4.88 -9.63 33.82
C GLY A 134 5.94 -8.68 33.25
N HIS A 135 6.21 -8.74 31.94
CA HIS A 135 7.14 -7.86 31.26
C HIS A 135 6.39 -6.78 30.49
N LEU A 136 6.67 -5.52 30.80
CA LEU A 136 6.15 -4.37 30.05
C LEU A 136 6.85 -4.16 28.72
N ILE A 137 8.05 -4.74 28.54
CA ILE A 137 8.83 -4.69 27.30
C ILE A 137 9.13 -6.11 26.86
N VAL A 138 8.55 -6.52 25.73
CA VAL A 138 8.75 -7.86 25.16
C VAL A 138 9.52 -7.80 23.84
N PRO A 139 10.35 -8.81 23.50
CA PRO A 139 11.01 -8.85 22.18
C PRO A 139 9.99 -9.15 21.07
N GLN A 140 10.23 -8.62 19.87
CA GLN A 140 9.39 -8.87 18.68
C GLN A 140 9.21 -10.38 18.40
N THR A 141 10.24 -11.20 18.61
CA THR A 141 10.18 -12.65 18.40
C THR A 141 9.13 -13.35 19.26
N LEU A 142 8.92 -12.87 20.49
CA LEU A 142 7.89 -13.39 21.39
C LEU A 142 6.49 -13.00 20.92
N VAL A 143 6.34 -11.78 20.39
CA VAL A 143 5.09 -11.30 19.79
C VAL A 143 4.71 -12.17 18.60
N ASP A 144 5.65 -12.40 17.68
CA ASP A 144 5.42 -13.21 16.47
C ASP A 144 5.08 -14.67 16.81
N ALA A 145 5.78 -15.25 17.80
CA ALA A 145 5.50 -16.59 18.29
C ALA A 145 4.09 -16.71 18.88
N GLU A 146 3.67 -15.73 19.68
CA GLU A 146 2.34 -15.72 20.30
C GLU A 146 1.22 -15.55 19.27
N ILE A 147 1.41 -14.67 18.28
CA ILE A 147 0.46 -14.50 17.18
C ILE A 147 0.32 -15.81 16.39
N LEU A 148 1.44 -16.42 15.99
CA LEU A 148 1.42 -17.68 15.25
C LEU A 148 0.79 -18.81 16.05
N ARG A 149 1.04 -18.88 17.36
CA ARG A 149 0.42 -19.86 18.26
C ARG A 149 -1.10 -19.68 18.26
N LEU A 150 -1.60 -18.47 18.50
CA LEU A 150 -3.04 -18.19 18.56
C LEU A 150 -3.75 -18.40 17.22
N VAL A 151 -3.16 -17.93 16.12
CA VAL A 151 -3.72 -18.15 14.77
C VAL A 151 -3.76 -19.65 14.45
N SER A 152 -2.74 -20.41 14.82
CA SER A 152 -2.70 -21.86 14.54
C SER A 152 -3.65 -22.68 15.42
N GLN A 153 -3.96 -22.20 16.64
CA GLN A 153 -4.88 -22.88 17.55
C GLN A 153 -6.35 -22.59 17.26
N ARG A 154 -6.66 -21.35 16.85
CA ARG A 154 -8.04 -20.88 16.70
C ARG A 154 -8.54 -20.82 15.27
N CYS A 155 -7.65 -20.86 14.30
CA CYS A 155 -7.99 -20.72 12.90
C CYS A 155 -7.50 -21.93 12.10
N ASP A 156 -8.14 -22.14 10.94
CA ASP A 156 -7.66 -23.09 9.94
C ASP A 156 -6.19 -22.79 9.57
N GLN A 157 -5.42 -23.84 9.28
CA GLN A 157 -4.02 -23.76 8.85
C GLN A 157 -3.81 -22.78 7.68
N ARG A 158 -4.83 -22.57 6.83
CA ARG A 158 -4.81 -21.58 5.74
C ARG A 158 -4.52 -20.15 6.24
N TYR A 159 -5.06 -19.75 7.39
CA TYR A 159 -4.84 -18.41 7.97
C TYR A 159 -3.41 -18.28 8.51
N ALA A 160 -2.91 -19.30 9.20
CA ALA A 160 -1.52 -19.32 9.68
C ALA A 160 -0.52 -19.25 8.52
N ARG A 161 -0.77 -19.99 7.43
CA ARG A 161 0.05 -19.92 6.19
C ARG A 161 0.05 -18.52 5.58
N ARG A 162 -1.12 -17.89 5.46
CA ARG A 162 -1.24 -16.52 4.93
C ARG A 162 -0.56 -15.50 5.83
N TYR A 163 -0.74 -15.61 7.15
CA TYR A 163 -0.10 -14.72 8.11
C TYR A 163 1.43 -14.77 7.97
N ARG A 164 2.01 -15.98 7.89
CA ARG A 164 3.46 -16.15 7.67
C ARG A 164 3.93 -15.47 6.39
N LEU A 165 3.19 -15.62 5.28
CA LEU A 165 3.53 -14.98 4.01
C LEU A 165 3.50 -13.45 4.12
N ILE A 166 2.44 -12.89 4.68
CA ILE A 166 2.26 -11.43 4.83
C ILE A 166 3.31 -10.84 5.76
N HIS A 167 3.55 -11.50 6.90
CA HIS A 167 4.58 -11.09 7.85
C HIS A 167 5.98 -11.16 7.21
N TRP A 168 6.30 -12.28 6.55
CA TRP A 168 7.57 -12.45 5.84
C TRP A 168 7.79 -11.34 4.79
N LEU A 169 6.76 -11.02 3.99
CA LEU A 169 6.84 -9.95 3.00
C LEU A 169 7.15 -8.58 3.61
N ARG A 170 6.85 -8.33 4.89
CA ARG A 170 7.13 -7.05 5.54
C ARG A 170 8.51 -6.92 6.14
N VAL A 171 9.07 -8.05 6.55
CA VAL A 171 10.35 -8.09 7.26
C VAL A 171 11.50 -8.51 6.34
N VAL A 172 11.18 -9.04 5.15
CA VAL A 172 12.18 -9.39 4.14
C VAL A 172 12.94 -8.15 3.68
N ASP A 173 14.25 -8.28 3.58
CA ASP A 173 15.22 -7.24 3.25
C ASP A 173 15.41 -7.04 1.75
N THR A 174 14.98 -8.01 0.94
CA THR A 174 15.02 -7.94 -0.53
C THR A 174 13.61 -7.75 -1.10
N PRO A 175 13.45 -7.09 -2.25
CA PRO A 175 12.16 -6.94 -2.87
C PRO A 175 11.63 -8.28 -3.40
N VAL A 176 10.30 -8.37 -3.47
CA VAL A 176 9.58 -9.53 -4.02
C VAL A 176 8.86 -9.10 -5.28
N VAL A 177 9.11 -9.80 -6.37
CA VAL A 177 8.53 -9.57 -7.70
C VAL A 177 7.54 -10.69 -8.01
N ILE A 178 6.30 -10.32 -8.31
CA ILE A 178 5.25 -11.25 -8.69
C ILE A 178 4.89 -11.01 -10.15
N LEU A 179 4.98 -12.06 -10.98
CA LEU A 179 4.70 -12.01 -12.41
C LEU A 179 3.43 -12.80 -12.72
N ILE A 180 2.43 -12.14 -13.31
CA ILE A 180 1.12 -12.71 -13.61
C ILE A 180 0.88 -12.69 -15.11
N GLY A 181 1.22 -13.79 -15.79
CA GLY A 181 1.00 -13.99 -17.22
C GLY A 181 -0.39 -14.50 -17.56
N GLY A 182 -0.72 -14.53 -18.85
CA GLY A 182 -1.95 -15.14 -19.38
C GLY A 182 -2.70 -14.26 -20.39
N ALA A 183 -3.60 -14.86 -21.15
CA ALA A 183 -4.32 -14.18 -22.23
C ALA A 183 -5.30 -13.09 -21.75
N THR A 184 -5.73 -12.22 -22.67
CA THR A 184 -6.74 -11.19 -22.40
C THR A 184 -8.03 -11.82 -21.89
N GLY A 185 -8.64 -11.24 -20.84
CA GLY A 185 -9.90 -11.74 -20.27
C GLY A 185 -9.78 -12.90 -19.28
N THR A 186 -8.57 -13.34 -18.90
CA THR A 186 -8.39 -14.39 -17.89
C THR A 186 -8.53 -13.91 -16.43
N GLY A 187 -8.59 -12.60 -16.19
CA GLY A 187 -8.76 -12.01 -14.85
C GLY A 187 -7.47 -11.54 -14.15
N LYS A 188 -6.37 -11.41 -14.90
CA LYS A 188 -5.03 -11.05 -14.37
C LYS A 188 -5.03 -9.74 -13.59
N THR A 189 -5.57 -8.66 -14.16
CA THR A 189 -5.61 -7.34 -13.50
C THR A 189 -6.40 -7.40 -12.20
N THR A 190 -7.54 -8.09 -12.17
CA THR A 190 -8.35 -8.29 -10.95
C THR A 190 -7.55 -9.04 -9.88
N LEU A 191 -6.89 -10.15 -10.26
CA LEU A 191 -6.05 -10.92 -9.35
C LEU A 191 -4.86 -10.09 -8.84
N ALA A 192 -4.19 -9.34 -9.72
CA ALA A 192 -3.06 -8.49 -9.39
C ALA A 192 -3.43 -7.40 -8.38
N MET A 193 -4.56 -6.71 -8.58
CA MET A 193 -5.03 -5.68 -7.67
C MET A 193 -5.43 -6.25 -6.31
N GLU A 194 -6.12 -7.39 -6.29
CA GLU A 194 -6.51 -8.05 -5.04
C GLU A 194 -5.27 -8.55 -4.26
N LEU A 195 -4.29 -9.14 -4.96
CA LEU A 195 -3.02 -9.53 -4.36
C LEU A 195 -2.25 -8.32 -3.84
N ALA A 196 -2.17 -7.23 -4.61
CA ALA A 196 -1.50 -6.00 -4.20
C ALA A 196 -2.09 -5.45 -2.90
N PHE A 197 -3.42 -5.37 -2.84
CA PHE A 197 -4.15 -4.90 -1.68
C PHE A 197 -3.88 -5.78 -0.44
N ARG A 198 -4.05 -7.10 -0.56
CA ARG A 198 -3.87 -8.02 0.57
C ARG A 198 -2.42 -8.08 1.05
N LEU A 199 -1.46 -8.10 0.14
CA LEU A 199 -0.04 -8.22 0.49
C LEU A 199 0.59 -6.88 0.87
N GLY A 200 -0.13 -5.76 0.70
CA GLY A 200 0.39 -4.41 0.94
C GLY A 200 1.47 -4.00 -0.07
N ILE A 201 1.44 -4.57 -1.28
CA ILE A 201 2.34 -4.23 -2.37
C ILE A 201 1.81 -2.96 -3.05
N ARG A 202 2.60 -1.90 -3.03
CA ARG A 202 2.15 -0.55 -3.46
C ARG A 202 2.10 -0.38 -4.97
N VAL A 203 2.85 -1.18 -5.71
CA VAL A 203 3.04 -1.02 -7.16
C VAL A 203 2.58 -2.28 -7.88
N ALA A 204 1.58 -2.12 -8.73
CA ALA A 204 1.15 -3.11 -9.71
C ALA A 204 1.19 -2.47 -11.10
N LEU A 205 1.92 -3.08 -12.04
CA LEU A 205 2.10 -2.60 -13.41
C LEU A 205 1.46 -3.57 -14.40
N SER A 206 0.86 -3.05 -15.48
CA SER A 206 0.44 -3.88 -16.59
C SER A 206 1.46 -3.86 -17.74
N THR A 207 1.68 -4.99 -18.41
CA THR A 207 2.56 -5.02 -19.59
C THR A 207 2.02 -4.17 -20.73
N ASP A 208 0.70 -3.97 -20.80
CA ASP A 208 0.08 -3.08 -21.79
C ASP A 208 0.44 -1.61 -21.51
N MET A 209 0.49 -1.18 -20.24
CA MET A 209 0.95 0.16 -19.87
C MET A 209 2.43 0.37 -20.22
N ILE A 210 3.28 -0.65 -20.00
CA ILE A 210 4.69 -0.61 -20.39
C ILE A 210 4.79 -0.46 -21.91
N ARG A 211 4.07 -1.28 -22.67
CA ARG A 211 4.01 -1.21 -24.14
C ARG A 211 3.57 0.17 -24.61
N GLU A 212 2.49 0.71 -24.05
CA GLU A 212 1.96 2.02 -24.44
C GLU A 212 2.98 3.14 -24.15
N THR A 213 3.64 3.09 -23.01
CA THR A 213 4.71 4.04 -22.67
C THR A 213 5.87 3.94 -23.65
N MET A 214 6.24 2.73 -24.09
CA MET A 214 7.30 2.56 -25.08
C MET A 214 6.90 3.11 -26.46
N ARG A 215 5.63 2.97 -26.86
CA ARG A 215 5.11 3.47 -28.16
C ARG A 215 5.14 4.98 -28.29
N THR A 216 5.10 5.74 -27.20
CA THR A 216 5.18 7.22 -27.26
C THR A 216 6.58 7.70 -27.59
N ILE A 217 7.60 6.88 -27.32
CA ILE A 217 9.02 7.22 -27.49
C ILE A 217 9.58 6.57 -28.76
N LEU A 218 9.16 5.34 -29.08
CA LEU A 218 9.66 4.55 -30.20
C LEU A 218 8.68 4.60 -31.37
N SER A 219 9.13 5.06 -32.54
CA SER A 219 8.29 5.15 -33.74
C SER A 219 7.91 3.77 -34.30
N ALA A 220 6.82 3.73 -35.07
CA ALA A 220 6.38 2.52 -35.76
C ALA A 220 7.39 2.04 -36.83
N GLU A 221 8.21 2.94 -37.37
CA GLU A 221 9.27 2.60 -38.31
C GLU A 221 10.44 1.89 -37.61
N LEU A 222 10.80 2.34 -36.41
CA LEU A 222 11.91 1.77 -35.63
C LEU A 222 11.53 0.45 -34.97
N VAL A 223 10.32 0.38 -34.40
CA VAL A 223 9.86 -0.81 -33.66
C VAL A 223 8.39 -1.13 -34.01
N PRO A 224 8.12 -1.66 -35.22
CA PRO A 224 6.75 -1.91 -35.69
C PRO A 224 5.91 -2.80 -34.77
N GLY A 225 6.54 -3.79 -34.13
CA GLY A 225 5.87 -4.75 -33.25
C GLY A 225 5.20 -4.13 -32.01
N LEU A 226 5.65 -2.95 -31.55
CA LEU A 226 4.97 -2.21 -30.48
C LEU A 226 3.69 -1.54 -30.99
N HIS A 227 3.62 -1.23 -32.28
CA HIS A 227 2.52 -0.48 -32.88
C HIS A 227 1.40 -1.37 -33.43
N ASP A 228 1.72 -2.61 -33.79
CA ASP A 228 0.75 -3.59 -34.28
C ASP A 228 -0.28 -4.01 -33.20
N HIS A 229 -1.56 -3.80 -33.51
CA HIS A 229 -2.70 -4.15 -32.65
C HIS A 229 -3.32 -5.51 -32.98
N SER A 230 -2.95 -6.10 -34.11
CA SER A 230 -3.56 -7.31 -34.65
C SER A 230 -2.65 -8.53 -34.58
N PHE A 231 -1.47 -8.38 -33.95
CA PHE A 231 -0.41 -9.39 -33.94
C PHE A 231 -0.13 -9.95 -35.34
N ARG A 232 -0.23 -9.13 -36.38
CA ARG A 232 -0.25 -9.57 -37.78
C ARG A 232 1.09 -10.09 -38.30
N GLY A 233 2.12 -10.14 -37.47
CA GLY A 233 3.31 -10.95 -37.67
C GLY A 233 3.92 -10.75 -39.05
N MET A 234 4.42 -9.54 -39.32
CA MET A 234 5.29 -9.34 -40.48
C MET A 234 6.68 -9.87 -40.12
N LEU A 235 7.14 -10.92 -40.81
CA LEU A 235 8.53 -11.35 -40.73
C LEU A 235 9.46 -10.22 -41.21
N GLN A 236 10.65 -10.11 -40.63
CA GLN A 236 11.74 -9.36 -41.26
C GLN A 236 11.97 -9.97 -42.66
N GLY A 237 11.61 -9.23 -43.71
CA GLY A 237 11.60 -9.71 -45.10
C GLY A 237 10.23 -9.64 -45.81
N GLY A 238 9.15 -9.22 -45.13
CA GLY A 238 7.89 -8.84 -45.79
C GLY A 238 6.97 -9.98 -46.24
N GLN A 239 7.33 -11.24 -45.98
CA GLN A 239 6.45 -12.39 -46.27
C GLN A 239 5.41 -12.60 -45.17
N LEU A 240 4.14 -12.66 -45.56
CA LEU A 240 3.04 -13.10 -44.70
C LEU A 240 3.09 -14.62 -44.60
N LEU A 241 3.16 -15.17 -43.38
CA LEU A 241 2.97 -16.61 -43.16
C LEU A 241 1.59 -17.01 -43.70
N SER A 242 1.44 -18.19 -44.30
CA SER A 242 0.15 -18.64 -44.85
C SER A 242 -0.86 -18.98 -43.75
N ASP A 243 -0.40 -19.58 -42.65
CA ASP A 243 -1.24 -19.93 -41.50
C ASP A 243 -1.59 -18.70 -40.65
N ALA A 244 -2.88 -18.45 -40.47
CA ALA A 244 -3.41 -17.38 -39.63
C ALA A 244 -2.97 -17.51 -38.17
N ARG A 245 -2.90 -18.73 -37.63
CA ARG A 245 -2.47 -18.97 -36.25
C ARG A 245 -1.00 -18.59 -36.08
N GLU A 246 -0.13 -19.06 -36.97
CA GLU A 246 1.29 -18.75 -36.92
C GLU A 246 1.56 -17.25 -37.11
N ARG A 247 0.83 -16.55 -37.98
CA ARG A 247 0.90 -15.08 -38.09
C ARG A 247 0.66 -14.40 -36.75
N VAL A 248 -0.45 -14.75 -36.08
CA VAL A 248 -0.80 -14.19 -34.76
C VAL A 248 0.28 -14.50 -33.72
N LEU A 249 0.74 -15.75 -33.65
CA LEU A 249 1.75 -16.14 -32.67
C LEU A 249 3.10 -15.48 -32.94
N ALA A 250 3.50 -15.30 -34.20
CA ALA A 250 4.73 -14.60 -34.57
C ALA A 250 4.68 -13.13 -34.15
N GLY A 251 3.59 -12.42 -34.48
CA GLY A 251 3.40 -11.03 -34.05
C GLY A 251 3.36 -10.88 -32.53
N PHE A 252 2.68 -11.80 -31.83
CA PHE A 252 2.66 -11.85 -30.37
C PHE A 252 4.06 -12.04 -29.77
N ARG A 253 4.83 -13.02 -30.25
CA ARG A 253 6.20 -13.27 -29.76
C ARG A 253 7.11 -12.07 -29.98
N GLN A 254 7.04 -11.44 -31.15
CA GLN A 254 7.81 -10.24 -31.47
C GLN A 254 7.47 -9.10 -30.49
N GLN A 255 6.18 -8.83 -30.29
CA GLN A 255 5.73 -7.79 -29.36
C GLN A 255 6.13 -8.11 -27.92
N ALA A 256 5.93 -9.35 -27.46
CA ALA A 256 6.31 -9.77 -26.12
C ALA A 256 7.83 -9.68 -25.89
N SER A 257 8.65 -9.95 -26.91
CA SER A 257 10.10 -9.77 -26.85
C SER A 257 10.50 -8.30 -26.68
N GLN A 258 9.82 -7.39 -27.39
CA GLN A 258 10.10 -5.95 -27.30
C GLN A 258 9.68 -5.39 -25.92
N VAL A 259 8.50 -5.77 -25.43
CA VAL A 259 7.99 -5.35 -24.12
C VAL A 259 8.83 -5.93 -22.96
N ALA A 260 9.51 -7.07 -23.16
CA ALA A 260 10.39 -7.67 -22.16
C ALA A 260 11.50 -6.74 -21.66
N VAL A 261 11.98 -5.83 -22.51
CA VAL A 261 12.99 -4.83 -22.14
C VAL A 261 12.42 -3.87 -21.09
N GLY A 262 11.20 -3.39 -21.29
CA GLY A 262 10.51 -2.52 -20.33
C GLY A 262 10.16 -3.23 -19.02
N ILE A 263 9.75 -4.51 -19.10
CA ILE A 263 9.50 -5.36 -17.91
C ILE A 263 10.77 -5.49 -17.08
N SER A 264 11.90 -5.82 -17.72
CA SER A 264 13.20 -5.96 -17.05
C SER A 264 13.65 -4.62 -16.43
N GLY A 265 13.38 -3.50 -17.10
CA GLY A 265 13.63 -2.16 -16.56
C GLY A 265 12.82 -1.86 -15.30
N ALA A 266 11.54 -2.22 -15.28
CA ALA A 266 10.67 -2.06 -14.11
C ALA A 266 11.14 -2.91 -12.92
N ILE A 267 11.51 -4.17 -13.17
CA ILE A 267 12.06 -5.08 -12.15
C ILE A 267 13.37 -4.55 -11.58
N ASN A 268 14.28 -4.08 -12.43
CA ASN A 268 15.55 -3.49 -12.00
C ASN A 268 15.37 -2.20 -11.20
N ARG A 269 14.32 -1.43 -11.49
CA ARG A 269 13.95 -0.27 -10.67
C ARG A 269 13.46 -0.71 -9.29
N ALA A 270 12.53 -1.67 -9.22
CA ALA A 270 12.05 -2.21 -7.96
C ALA A 270 13.19 -2.79 -7.09
N ARG A 271 14.17 -3.44 -7.73
CA ARG A 271 15.42 -3.87 -7.10
C ARG A 271 16.20 -2.71 -6.48
N ARG A 272 16.45 -1.64 -7.25
CA ARG A 272 17.21 -0.46 -6.78
C ARG A 272 16.51 0.29 -5.65
N GLU A 273 15.18 0.36 -5.71
CA GLU A 273 14.36 1.06 -4.71
C GLU A 273 14.01 0.18 -3.50
N ASN A 274 14.40 -1.10 -3.52
CA ASN A 274 14.00 -2.13 -2.56
C ASN A 274 12.47 -2.16 -2.31
N THR A 275 11.70 -2.18 -3.39
CA THR A 275 10.23 -2.18 -3.35
C THR A 275 9.65 -3.46 -3.94
N HIS A 276 8.62 -4.03 -3.30
CA HIS A 276 7.86 -5.14 -3.89
C HIS A 276 7.10 -4.66 -5.14
N LEU A 277 6.96 -5.53 -6.13
CA LEU A 277 6.36 -5.22 -7.42
C LEU A 277 5.48 -6.37 -7.90
N ILE A 278 4.28 -6.05 -8.39
CA ILE A 278 3.49 -6.97 -9.21
C ILE A 278 3.53 -6.47 -10.66
N ILE A 279 3.80 -7.37 -11.61
CA ILE A 279 3.62 -7.12 -13.04
C ILE A 279 2.61 -8.13 -13.57
N GLU A 280 1.59 -7.66 -14.27
CA GLU A 280 0.58 -8.51 -14.89
C GLU A 280 0.46 -8.21 -16.39
N GLY A 281 0.14 -9.21 -17.20
CA GLY A 281 -0.24 -8.96 -18.59
C GLY A 281 0.04 -10.11 -19.55
N THR A 282 -0.38 -9.92 -20.80
CA THR A 282 -0.28 -10.93 -21.87
C THR A 282 1.15 -11.16 -22.34
N HIS A 283 2.03 -10.16 -22.21
CA HIS A 283 3.42 -10.20 -22.67
C HIS A 283 4.37 -10.94 -21.70
N LEU A 284 3.87 -11.42 -20.56
CA LEU A 284 4.58 -12.26 -19.61
C LEU A 284 4.51 -13.73 -20.04
N VAL A 285 5.51 -14.14 -20.82
CA VAL A 285 5.65 -15.46 -21.44
C VAL A 285 6.71 -16.25 -20.65
N PRO A 286 6.39 -17.45 -20.13
CA PRO A 286 7.37 -18.35 -19.52
C PRO A 286 8.48 -18.76 -20.52
N PRO A 287 9.69 -19.10 -20.03
CA PRO A 287 10.11 -19.05 -18.64
C PRO A 287 10.34 -17.60 -18.16
N PHE A 288 10.06 -17.33 -16.88
CA PHE A 288 10.02 -15.96 -16.34
C PHE A 288 11.40 -15.38 -16.00
N ASP A 289 12.43 -16.22 -15.91
CA ASP A 289 13.81 -15.83 -15.67
C ASP A 289 14.37 -14.87 -16.73
N ARG A 290 13.85 -14.91 -17.97
CA ARG A 290 14.18 -13.94 -19.03
C ARG A 290 13.98 -12.46 -18.64
N TYR A 291 13.10 -12.18 -17.68
CA TYR A 291 12.82 -10.83 -17.20
C TYR A 291 13.72 -10.42 -16.01
N LEU A 292 14.45 -11.39 -15.45
CA LEU A 292 15.18 -11.30 -14.19
C LEU A 292 16.67 -11.00 -14.42
N ILE A 293 16.96 -10.11 -15.36
CA ILE A 293 18.34 -9.78 -15.75
C ILE A 293 19.14 -9.31 -14.53
N GLY A 294 20.20 -10.05 -14.20
CA GLY A 294 21.06 -9.78 -13.05
C GLY A 294 20.78 -10.62 -11.79
N ASN A 295 19.79 -11.53 -11.80
CA ASN A 295 19.48 -12.68 -10.91
C ASN A 295 19.84 -12.61 -9.40
N SER A 296 20.10 -11.43 -8.86
CA SER A 296 20.61 -11.21 -7.51
C SER A 296 19.90 -10.01 -6.88
N GLY A 297 19.66 -10.09 -5.57
CA GLY A 297 19.08 -8.98 -4.82
C GLY A 297 17.57 -8.79 -4.96
N PHE A 298 16.81 -9.81 -5.38
CA PHE A 298 15.36 -9.88 -5.26
C PHE A 298 14.88 -11.34 -5.23
N ARG A 299 13.63 -11.55 -4.84
CA ARG A 299 12.94 -12.84 -4.92
C ARG A 299 11.79 -12.73 -5.93
N ALA A 300 11.57 -13.77 -6.74
CA ALA A 300 10.55 -13.73 -7.78
C ALA A 300 9.64 -14.97 -7.74
N ALA A 301 8.36 -14.77 -8.07
CA ALA A 301 7.41 -15.83 -8.31
C ALA A 301 6.58 -15.47 -9.55
N GLY A 302 6.42 -16.43 -10.46
CA GLY A 302 5.67 -16.23 -11.70
C GLY A 302 4.60 -17.30 -11.89
N PHE A 303 3.44 -16.90 -12.40
CA PHE A 303 2.34 -17.80 -12.71
C PHE A 303 1.57 -17.33 -13.95
N VAL A 304 0.98 -18.29 -14.67
CA VAL A 304 0.11 -18.03 -15.83
C VAL A 304 -1.34 -18.29 -15.41
N LEU A 305 -2.21 -17.30 -15.62
CA LEU A 305 -3.63 -17.41 -15.37
C LEU A 305 -4.38 -17.80 -16.65
N THR A 306 -5.05 -18.95 -16.61
CA THR A 306 -5.73 -19.58 -17.74
C THR A 306 -7.23 -19.78 -17.47
N ILE A 307 -8.04 -19.77 -18.52
CA ILE A 307 -9.44 -20.20 -18.49
C ILE A 307 -9.60 -21.29 -19.55
N GLN A 308 -9.69 -22.53 -19.09
CA GLN A 308 -9.77 -23.71 -19.96
C GLN A 308 -11.06 -23.69 -20.80
N GLU A 309 -12.20 -23.36 -20.18
CA GLU A 309 -13.48 -23.36 -20.87
C GLU A 309 -13.65 -22.10 -21.75
N GLN A 310 -13.67 -22.32 -23.07
CA GLN A 310 -13.76 -21.25 -24.05
C GLN A 310 -15.05 -20.42 -23.93
N ASN A 311 -16.17 -21.04 -23.55
CA ASN A 311 -17.44 -20.33 -23.34
C ASN A 311 -17.35 -19.34 -22.17
N LEU A 312 -16.79 -19.75 -21.03
CA LEU A 312 -16.54 -18.87 -19.90
C LEU A 312 -15.54 -17.76 -20.23
N HIS A 313 -14.48 -18.08 -20.98
CA HIS A 313 -13.50 -17.09 -21.43
C HIS A 313 -14.14 -16.04 -22.35
N ARG A 314 -15.02 -16.48 -23.26
CA ARG A 314 -15.75 -15.60 -24.20
C ARG A 314 -16.66 -14.60 -23.46
N ILE A 315 -17.33 -15.02 -22.40
CA ILE A 315 -18.20 -14.13 -21.58
C ILE A 315 -17.36 -13.03 -20.90
N ARG A 316 -16.12 -13.33 -20.53
CA ARG A 316 -15.19 -12.39 -19.87
C ARG A 316 -14.38 -11.53 -20.86
N PHE A 317 -14.61 -11.71 -22.17
CA PHE A 317 -13.88 -10.95 -23.17
C PHE A 317 -14.26 -9.46 -23.08
N PRO A 318 -13.28 -8.52 -23.16
CA PRO A 318 -13.50 -7.12 -22.77
C PRO A 318 -14.70 -6.47 -23.47
N ALA A 319 -15.51 -5.72 -22.71
CA ALA A 319 -16.65 -4.97 -23.23
C ALA A 319 -16.28 -3.94 -24.32
N ARG A 320 -15.01 -3.52 -24.40
CA ARG A 320 -14.48 -2.68 -25.50
C ARG A 320 -14.58 -3.39 -26.85
N ALA A 321 -14.26 -4.68 -26.91
CA ALA A 321 -14.47 -5.51 -28.11
C ALA A 321 -15.97 -5.75 -28.38
N VAL A 322 -16.82 -5.73 -27.35
CA VAL A 322 -18.28 -5.80 -27.49
C VAL A 322 -18.88 -4.52 -28.11
N ARG A 323 -18.20 -3.37 -28.02
CA ARG A 323 -18.60 -2.16 -28.79
C ARG A 323 -18.23 -2.27 -30.27
N GLU A 324 -17.12 -2.92 -30.61
CA GLU A 324 -16.75 -3.25 -32.00
C GLU A 324 -17.66 -4.32 -32.62
N ARG A 325 -18.19 -5.25 -31.81
CA ARG A 325 -19.23 -6.23 -32.20
C ARG A 325 -20.50 -5.59 -32.77
N ARG A 326 -20.82 -4.33 -32.42
CA ARG A 326 -21.95 -3.59 -33.01
C ARG A 326 -21.67 -3.07 -34.43
N ARG A 327 -20.40 -3.04 -34.85
CA ARG A 327 -19.97 -2.62 -36.20
C ARG A 327 -19.74 -3.82 -37.11
N ASP A 328 -19.11 -4.89 -36.61
CA ASP A 328 -18.90 -6.14 -37.36
C ASP A 328 -18.71 -7.35 -36.41
N PRO A 329 -19.64 -8.34 -36.40
CA PRO A 329 -19.51 -9.56 -35.61
C PRO A 329 -18.34 -10.48 -36.01
N SER A 330 -17.90 -10.44 -37.27
CA SER A 330 -16.84 -11.33 -37.78
C SER A 330 -15.47 -10.95 -37.21
N VAL A 331 -15.15 -9.65 -37.18
CA VAL A 331 -13.94 -9.08 -36.58
C VAL A 331 -13.82 -9.40 -35.09
N TYR A 332 -14.95 -9.46 -34.38
CA TYR A 332 -15.00 -9.86 -32.97
C TYR A 332 -14.61 -11.34 -32.79
N LEU A 333 -15.13 -12.23 -33.65
CA LEU A 333 -14.84 -13.66 -33.59
C LEU A 333 -13.37 -13.94 -33.95
N GLU A 334 -12.84 -13.28 -34.98
CA GLU A 334 -11.43 -13.38 -35.35
C GLU A 334 -10.50 -12.89 -34.21
N SER A 335 -10.86 -11.77 -33.57
CA SER A 335 -10.10 -11.23 -32.43
C SER A 335 -10.11 -12.18 -31.23
N PHE A 336 -11.25 -12.81 -30.94
CA PHE A 336 -11.36 -13.80 -29.88
C PHE A 336 -10.54 -15.06 -30.21
N GLN A 337 -10.57 -15.51 -31.46
CA GLN A 337 -9.79 -16.66 -31.91
C GLN A 337 -8.27 -16.41 -31.78
N ALA A 338 -7.81 -15.21 -32.15
CA ALA A 338 -6.42 -14.80 -31.94
C ALA A 338 -6.03 -14.85 -30.45
N VAL A 339 -6.91 -14.37 -29.57
CA VAL A 339 -6.70 -14.41 -28.11
C VAL A 339 -6.69 -15.85 -27.58
N ARG A 340 -7.49 -16.75 -28.18
CA ARG A 340 -7.44 -18.19 -27.86
C ARG A 340 -6.14 -18.84 -28.32
N TRP A 341 -5.64 -18.51 -29.50
CA TRP A 341 -4.33 -19.02 -29.93
C TRP A 341 -3.20 -18.56 -29.02
N ILE A 342 -3.22 -17.30 -28.58
CA ILE A 342 -2.26 -16.78 -27.58
C ILE A 342 -2.46 -17.46 -26.24
N HIS A 343 -3.71 -17.68 -25.82
CA HIS A 343 -4.04 -18.41 -24.59
C HIS A 343 -3.46 -19.83 -24.60
N ASP A 344 -3.60 -20.56 -25.69
CA ASP A 344 -3.13 -21.94 -25.79
C ASP A 344 -1.60 -22.03 -25.98
N TYR A 345 -0.96 -20.92 -26.35
CA TYR A 345 0.50 -20.79 -26.43
C TYR A 345 1.15 -20.48 -25.07
N LEU A 346 0.46 -19.73 -24.20
CA LEU A 346 0.89 -19.34 -22.86
C LEU A 346 0.64 -20.45 -21.83
#